data_AF-A0A373CVN2-F1
#
_entry.id   AF-A0A373CVN2-F1
#
_cell.length_a   1.000
_cell.length_b   1.000
_cell.length_c   1.000
_cell.angle_alpha   90.00
_cell.angle_beta   90.00
_cell.angle_gamma   90.00
#
_symmetry.space_group_name_H-M   'P 1'
#
loop_
_entity.id
_entity.type
_entity.pdbx_description
1 polymer ?
#
loop_
_entity_poly.entity_id
_entity_poly.type
_entity_poly.pdbx_seq_one_letter_code
_entity_poly.pdbx_strand_id
1 'polypeptide(L)'
;MPKLKPSMQEERNRIVRACIAGNKERLAIDDAALAVKVGVTKKTIQNKYHRPETYSLDEMQKIATVLKFTPLQAASVLLGRELTSKEIKEFILL
;
A
#
# COMPACT_ATOMS: atom_id res chain seq x y z
N MET A 1 7.80 24.55 14.79
CA MET A 1 8.21 24.51 13.37
C MET A 1 6.96 24.39 12.50
N PRO A 2 6.78 25.25 11.48
CA PRO A 2 5.73 25.04 10.49
C PRO A 2 5.97 23.69 9.81
N LYS A 3 4.93 22.84 9.72
CA LYS A 3 5.06 21.57 9.01
C LYS A 3 5.21 21.88 7.52
N LEU A 4 6.39 21.61 6.98
CA LEU A 4 6.63 21.67 5.53
C LEU A 4 5.62 20.76 4.82
N LYS A 5 5.07 21.24 3.69
CA LYS A 5 4.24 20.39 2.84
C LYS A 5 5.06 19.15 2.47
N PRO A 6 4.52 17.93 2.64
CA PRO A 6 5.22 16.72 2.24
C PRO A 6 5.55 16.78 0.74
N SER A 7 6.62 16.11 0.34
CA SER A 7 6.92 15.93 -1.08
C SER A 7 5.84 15.05 -1.73
N MET A 8 5.66 15.17 -3.04
CA MET A 8 4.75 14.29 -3.79
C MET A 8 5.06 12.81 -3.56
N GLN A 9 6.35 12.45 -3.42
CA GLN A 9 6.75 11.07 -3.13
C GLN A 9 6.31 10.62 -1.73
N GLU A 10 6.41 11.50 -0.73
CA GLU A 10 5.96 11.18 0.62
C GLU A 10 4.43 11.05 0.71
N GLU A 11 3.68 11.85 -0.06
CA GLU A 11 2.23 11.68 -0.19
C GLU A 11 1.86 10.30 -0.76
N ARG A 12 2.54 9.88 -1.84
CA ARG A 12 2.40 8.52 -2.40
C ARG A 12 2.72 7.44 -1.39
N ASN A 13 3.86 7.58 -0.69
CA ASN A 13 4.31 6.62 0.30
C ASN A 13 3.31 6.47 1.48
N ARG A 14 2.63 7.55 1.87
CA ARG A 14 1.57 7.50 2.90
C ARG A 14 0.39 6.64 2.48
N ILE A 15 -0.04 6.72 1.22
CA ILE A 15 -1.15 5.89 0.70
C ILE A 15 -0.79 4.42 0.76
N VAL A 16 0.42 4.07 0.31
CA VAL A 16 0.91 2.68 0.35
C VAL A 16 0.98 2.17 1.79
N ARG A 17 1.56 2.96 2.71
CA ARG A 17 1.62 2.60 4.13
C ARG A 17 0.24 2.43 4.74
N ALA A 18 -0.70 3.33 4.45
CA ALA A 18 -2.07 3.26 4.96
C ALA A 18 -2.79 1.98 4.49
N CYS A 19 -2.68 1.63 3.20
CA CYS A 19 -3.26 0.41 2.65
C CYS A 19 -2.67 -0.84 3.31
N ILE A 20 -1.35 -0.89 3.47
CA ILE A 20 -0.67 -2.03 4.10
C ILE A 20 -1.05 -2.15 5.58
N ALA A 21 -0.94 -1.06 6.35
CA ALA A 21 -1.19 -1.06 7.78
C ALA A 21 -2.65 -1.42 8.11
N GLY A 22 -3.61 -0.77 7.43
CA GLY A 22 -5.03 -1.02 7.65
C GLY A 22 -5.43 -2.47 7.35
N ASN A 23 -4.90 -3.05 6.28
CA ASN A 23 -5.25 -4.43 5.92
C ASN A 23 -4.48 -5.47 6.75
N LYS A 24 -3.24 -5.18 7.18
CA LYS A 24 -2.53 -6.03 8.15
C LYS A 24 -3.30 -6.15 9.46
N GLU A 25 -3.78 -5.03 9.98
CA GLU A 25 -4.60 -4.98 11.20
C GLU A 25 -5.89 -5.79 11.01
N ARG A 26 -6.65 -5.48 9.95
CA ARG A 26 -7.93 -6.13 9.66
C ARG A 26 -7.83 -7.66 9.48
N LEU A 27 -6.70 -8.14 8.96
CA LEU A 27 -6.48 -9.56 8.68
C LEU A 27 -5.64 -10.27 9.75
N ALA A 28 -5.23 -9.55 10.82
CA ALA A 28 -4.30 -10.05 11.84
C ALA A 28 -3.02 -10.67 11.23
N ILE A 29 -2.46 -10.01 10.21
CA ILE A 29 -1.23 -10.43 9.53
C ILE A 29 -0.07 -9.55 10.04
N ASP A 30 0.88 -10.16 10.73
CA ASP A 30 2.10 -9.48 11.16
C ASP A 30 3.18 -9.44 10.05
N ASP A 31 4.31 -8.78 10.32
CA ASP A 31 5.40 -8.68 9.34
C ASP A 31 6.03 -10.04 9.01
N ALA A 32 6.04 -10.97 9.97
CA ALA A 32 6.66 -12.29 9.78
C ALA A 32 5.81 -13.14 8.83
N ALA A 33 4.50 -13.20 9.05
CA ALA A 33 3.55 -13.89 8.20
C ALA A 33 3.51 -13.27 6.79
N LEU A 34 3.56 -11.94 6.69
CA LEU A 34 3.62 -11.26 5.39
C LEU A 34 4.91 -11.60 4.63
N ALA A 35 6.05 -11.58 5.32
CA ALA A 35 7.35 -11.87 4.73
C ALA A 35 7.42 -13.27 4.11
N VAL A 36 6.90 -14.30 4.80
CA VAL A 36 6.81 -15.67 4.28
C VAL A 36 6.01 -15.72 2.99
N LYS A 37 4.85 -15.05 2.93
CA LYS A 37 3.98 -15.07 1.75
C LYS A 37 4.55 -14.27 0.57
N VAL A 38 5.34 -13.23 0.84
CA VAL A 38 6.01 -12.44 -0.21
C VAL A 38 7.30 -13.12 -0.69
N GLY A 39 7.89 -13.99 0.14
CA GLY A 39 9.15 -14.68 -0.16
C GLY A 39 10.39 -13.86 0.16
N VAL A 40 10.32 -13.02 1.20
CA VAL A 40 11.42 -12.15 1.66
C VAL A 40 11.62 -12.27 3.17
N THR A 41 12.64 -11.60 3.72
CA THR A 41 12.83 -11.56 5.17
C THR A 41 11.88 -10.55 5.84
N LYS A 42 11.56 -10.77 7.12
CA LYS A 42 10.83 -9.80 7.96
C LYS A 42 11.46 -8.41 7.91
N LYS A 43 12.80 -8.35 7.98
CA LYS A 43 13.55 -7.09 7.94
C LYS A 43 13.38 -6.36 6.60
N THR A 44 13.32 -7.11 5.50
CA THR A 44 13.02 -6.54 4.18
C THR A 44 11.65 -5.88 4.15
N ILE A 45 10.60 -6.55 4.66
CA ILE A 45 9.26 -5.96 4.76
C ILE A 45 9.29 -4.66 5.56
N GLN A 46 9.95 -4.64 6.72
CA GLN A 46 10.04 -3.45 7.58
C GLN A 46 10.77 -2.29 6.90
N ASN A 47 11.93 -2.57 6.31
CA ASN A 47 12.72 -1.55 5.61
C ASN A 47 11.96 -0.96 4.43
N LYS A 48 11.31 -1.80 3.62
CA LYS A 48 10.52 -1.36 2.47
C LYS A 48 9.20 -0.69 2.89
N TYR A 49 8.61 -1.03 4.03
CA TYR A 49 7.46 -0.30 4.56
C TYR A 49 7.82 1.15 4.92
N HIS A 50 9.04 1.40 5.42
CA HIS A 50 9.53 2.76 5.64
C HIS A 50 9.83 3.49 4.33
N ARG A 51 10.18 2.75 3.27
CA ARG A 51 10.51 3.26 1.93
C ARG A 51 9.71 2.55 0.83
N PRO A 52 8.38 2.76 0.76
CA PRO A 52 7.51 1.98 -0.12
C PRO A 52 7.86 2.08 -1.60
N GLU A 53 8.54 3.15 -2.02
CA GLU A 53 9.04 3.33 -3.38
C GLU A 53 10.05 2.27 -3.82
N THR A 54 10.59 1.49 -2.87
CA THR A 54 11.58 0.44 -3.12
C THR A 54 10.98 -0.96 -3.27
N TYR A 55 9.66 -1.10 -3.13
CA TYR A 55 9.00 -2.36 -3.50
C TYR A 55 9.12 -2.59 -5.00
N SER A 56 9.48 -3.81 -5.40
CA SER A 56 9.33 -4.22 -6.78
C SER A 56 7.83 -4.38 -7.11
N LEU A 57 7.51 -4.35 -8.40
CA LEU A 57 6.12 -4.58 -8.84
C LEU A 57 5.61 -5.96 -8.39
N ASP A 58 6.45 -7.00 -8.50
CA ASP A 58 6.12 -8.36 -8.05
C ASP A 58 5.85 -8.43 -6.54
N GLU A 59 6.71 -7.81 -5.73
CA GLU A 59 6.49 -7.75 -4.27
C GLU A 59 5.16 -7.06 -3.94
N MET A 60 4.85 -5.95 -4.62
CA MET A 60 3.61 -5.22 -4.39
C MET A 60 2.38 -6.02 -4.81
N GLN A 61 2.44 -6.75 -5.93
CA GLN A 61 1.37 -7.64 -6.37
C GLN A 61 1.11 -8.77 -5.37
N LYS A 62 2.16 -9.37 -4.82
CA LYS A 62 2.06 -10.36 -3.75
C LYS A 62 1.45 -9.76 -2.49
N ILE A 63 1.92 -8.58 -2.05
CA ILE A 63 1.37 -7.87 -0.90
C ILE A 63 -0.12 -7.57 -1.10
N ALA A 64 -0.51 -7.03 -2.26
CA ALA A 64 -1.89 -6.71 -2.58
C ALA A 64 -2.79 -7.96 -2.53
N THR A 65 -2.29 -9.10 -2.99
CA THR A 65 -2.99 -10.39 -2.93
C THR A 65 -3.15 -10.88 -1.49
N VAL A 66 -2.05 -10.91 -0.73
CA VAL A 66 -2.02 -11.39 0.66
C VAL A 66 -2.89 -10.54 1.57
N LEU A 67 -2.81 -9.22 1.42
CA LEU A 67 -3.55 -8.25 2.21
C LEU A 67 -4.94 -7.94 1.64
N LYS A 68 -5.37 -8.65 0.58
CA LYS A 68 -6.69 -8.54 -0.03
C LYS A 68 -7.06 -7.09 -0.34
N PHE A 69 -6.19 -6.38 -1.06
CA PHE A 69 -6.45 -5.02 -1.48
C PHE A 69 -7.74 -4.97 -2.29
N THR A 70 -8.61 -4.03 -1.94
CA THR A 70 -9.79 -3.75 -2.78
C THR A 70 -9.32 -3.16 -4.12
N PRO A 71 -10.14 -3.24 -5.18
CA PRO A 71 -9.82 -2.58 -6.44
C PRO A 71 -9.46 -1.09 -6.27
N LEU A 72 -10.15 -0.40 -5.36
CA LEU A 72 -9.88 1.01 -5.03
C LEU A 72 -8.51 1.21 -4.36
N GLN A 73 -8.13 0.35 -3.41
CA GLN A 73 -6.82 0.39 -2.77
C GLN A 73 -5.71 0.08 -3.79
N ALA A 74 -5.88 -0.94 -4.62
CA ALA A 74 -4.91 -1.33 -5.64
C ALA A 74 -4.69 -0.19 -6.67
N ALA A 75 -5.78 0.41 -7.15
CA ALA A 75 -5.72 1.56 -8.03
C ALA A 75 -5.04 2.76 -7.34
N SER A 76 -5.37 3.04 -6.08
CA SER A 76 -4.77 4.17 -5.36
C SER A 76 -3.27 3.99 -5.14
N VAL A 77 -2.83 2.77 -4.84
CA VAL A 77 -1.40 2.42 -4.72
C VAL A 77 -0.67 2.57 -6.06
N LEU A 78 -1.28 2.12 -7.15
CA LEU A 78 -0.67 2.22 -8.49
C LEU A 78 -0.61 3.66 -9.00
N LEU A 79 -1.67 4.44 -8.77
CA LEU A 79 -1.77 5.84 -9.19
C LEU A 79 -0.98 6.78 -8.27
N GLY A 80 -0.68 6.35 -7.04
CA GLY A 80 -0.02 7.18 -6.04
C GLY A 80 -0.88 8.33 -5.52
N ARG A 81 -2.21 8.22 -5.66
CA ARG A 81 -3.22 9.15 -5.16
C ARG A 81 -4.51 8.41 -4.86
N GLU A 82 -5.36 8.98 -4.02
CA GLU A 82 -6.72 8.46 -3.89
C GLU A 82 -7.53 8.68 -5.17
N LEU A 83 -8.48 7.78 -5.39
CA LEU A 83 -9.48 7.94 -6.44
C LEU A 83 -10.47 9.03 -6.03
N THR A 84 -10.84 9.86 -7.00
CA THR A 84 -11.85 10.90 -6.82
C THR A 84 -13.24 10.27 -6.71
N SER A 85 -14.17 10.96 -6.05
CA SER A 85 -15.55 10.49 -5.95
C SER A 85 -16.22 10.26 -7.32
N LYS A 86 -15.77 10.98 -8.36
CA LYS A 86 -16.23 10.78 -9.74
C LYS A 86 -15.76 9.43 -10.28
N GLU A 87 -14.46 9.15 -10.19
CA GLU A 87 -13.86 7.88 -10.62
C GLU A 87 -14.48 6.68 -9.90
N ILE A 88 -14.75 6.81 -8.59
CA ILE A 88 -15.40 5.77 -7.80
C ILE A 88 -16.85 5.54 -8.27
N LYS A 89 -17.61 6.61 -8.53
CA LYS A 89 -18.98 6.49 -9.04
C LYS A 89 -19.02 5.81 -10.40
N GLU A 90 -18.13 6.20 -11.31
CA GLU A 90 -18.02 5.58 -12.64
C GLU A 90 -17.68 4.08 -12.52
N PHE A 91 -16.79 3.70 -11.61
CA PHE A 91 -16.45 2.29 -11.39
C PHE A 91 -17.60 1.46 -10.83
N ILE A 92 -18.42 2.01 -9.94
CA ILE A 92 -19.55 1.29 -9.32
C ILE A 92 -20.75 1.16 -10.27
N LEU A 93 -20.92 2.11 -11.19
CA LEU A 93 -22.04 2.16 -12.13
C LEU A 93 -21.81 1.36 -13.43
N LEU A 94 -20.61 0.80 -13.61
CA LEU A 94 -20.24 -0.15 -14.67
C LEU A 94 -20.47 -1.59 -14.21
#